data_AF-A0A1W2CSB0-F1
#
_entry.id   AF-A0A1W2CSB0-F1
#
_cell.length_a   1.000
_cell.length_b   1.000
_cell.length_c   1.000
_cell.angle_alpha   90.00
_cell.angle_beta   90.00
_cell.angle_gamma   90.00
#
_symmetry.space_group_name_H-M   'P 1'
#
loop_
_entity.id
_entity.type
_entity.pdbx_description
1 polymer ?
#
loop_
_entity_poly.entity_id
_entity_poly.type
_entity_poly.pdbx_seq_one_letter_code
_entity_poly.pdbx_strand_id
1 'polypeptide(L)'
;MRAVSATARGEVVFAPAAAALLMRRVRSAAAAVLSPRELEVLRFDAGGATNRDVAKGLFITEATVKSHLRGLFVPREQRFSP
;
A
#
# COMPACT_ATOMS: atom_id res chain seq x y z
N MET A 1 -12.92 5.25 36.01
CA MET A 1 -13.18 6.71 35.90
C MET A 1 -12.25 7.45 34.93
N ARG A 2 -10.92 7.21 34.92
CA ARG A 2 -9.98 7.97 34.06
C ARG A 2 -10.27 7.96 32.55
N ALA A 3 -10.74 6.84 32.00
CA ALA A 3 -11.03 6.72 30.57
C ALA A 3 -12.18 7.65 30.12
N VAL A 4 -13.27 7.71 30.90
CA VAL A 4 -14.43 8.58 30.61
C VAL A 4 -14.05 10.06 30.71
N SER A 5 -13.25 10.44 31.72
CA SER A 5 -12.78 11.82 31.88
C SER A 5 -11.83 12.26 30.77
N ALA A 6 -11.03 11.34 30.22
CA ALA A 6 -10.13 11.61 29.09
C ALA A 6 -10.92 11.79 27.77
N THR A 7 -11.91 10.93 27.50
CA THR A 7 -12.80 11.10 26.34
C THR A 7 -13.56 12.44 26.39
N ALA A 8 -14.02 12.86 27.57
CA ALA A 8 -14.69 14.15 27.76
C ALA A 8 -13.81 15.37 27.46
N ARG A 9 -12.47 15.23 27.50
CA ARG A 9 -11.50 16.27 27.12
C ARG A 9 -11.12 16.24 25.64
N GLY A 10 -11.77 15.40 24.84
CA GLY A 10 -11.42 15.20 23.42
C GLY A 10 -10.20 14.31 23.18
N GLU A 11 -9.67 13.68 24.24
CA GLU A 11 -8.60 12.68 24.09
C GLU A 11 -9.21 11.39 23.52
N VAL A 12 -8.65 10.91 22.41
CA VAL A 12 -9.10 9.65 21.81
C VAL A 12 -8.59 8.49 22.65
N VAL A 13 -9.47 7.90 23.44
CA VAL A 13 -9.15 6.73 24.28
C VAL A 13 -9.77 5.48 23.65
N PHE A 14 -8.92 4.62 23.10
CA PHE A 14 -9.33 3.31 22.59
C PHE A 14 -9.15 2.23 23.65
N ALA A 15 -10.10 1.29 23.71
CA ALA A 15 -9.85 0.01 24.37
C ALA A 15 -8.66 -0.69 23.68
N PRO A 16 -7.81 -1.45 24.41
CA PRO A 16 -6.62 -2.09 23.83
C PRO A 16 -6.91 -2.92 22.57
N ALA A 17 -8.02 -3.66 22.54
CA ALA A 17 -8.44 -4.42 21.37
C ALA A 17 -8.79 -3.54 20.16
N ALA A 18 -9.45 -2.40 20.38
CA ALA A 18 -9.77 -1.43 19.33
C ALA A 18 -8.51 -0.74 18.79
N ALA A 19 -7.56 -0.40 19.66
CA ALA A 19 -6.27 0.13 19.25
C ALA A 19 -5.48 -0.88 18.39
N ALA A 20 -5.46 -2.16 18.78
CA ALA A 20 -4.79 -3.21 18.02
C ALA A 20 -5.42 -3.43 16.64
N LEU A 21 -6.75 -3.40 16.55
CA LEU A 21 -7.48 -3.48 15.28
C LEU A 21 -7.18 -2.28 14.37
N LEU A 22 -7.21 -1.07 14.92
CA LEU A 22 -6.88 0.15 14.18
C LEU A 22 -5.45 0.10 13.65
N MET A 23 -4.49 -0.25 14.50
CA MET A 23 -3.08 -0.36 14.10
C MET A 23 -2.85 -1.42 13.02
N ARG A 24 -3.59 -2.55 13.07
CA ARG A 24 -3.56 -3.55 11.99
C ARG A 24 -4.08 -2.97 10.67
N ARG A 25 -5.16 -2.19 10.71
CA ARG A 25 -5.72 -1.55 9.51
C ARG A 25 -4.81 -0.47 8.94
N VAL A 26 -4.18 0.34 9.80
CA VAL A 26 -3.18 1.35 9.39
C VAL A 26 -1.98 0.68 8.71
N ARG A 27 -1.43 -0.39 9.30
CA ARG A 27 -0.32 -1.13 8.67
C ARG A 27 -0.72 -1.75 7.33
N SER A 28 -1.89 -2.35 7.25
CA SER A 28 -2.40 -2.92 5.99
C SER A 28 -2.59 -1.85 4.91
N ALA A 29 -3.14 -0.68 5.26
CA ALA A 29 -3.28 0.42 4.32
C ALA A 29 -1.93 0.98 3.85
N ALA A 30 -0.96 1.11 4.76
CA ALA A 30 0.40 1.52 4.41
C ALA A 30 1.11 0.48 3.51
N ALA A 31 0.82 -0.82 3.69
CA ALA A 31 1.35 -1.89 2.85
C ALA A 31 0.76 -1.88 1.43
N ALA A 32 -0.46 -1.39 1.26
CA ALA A 32 -1.15 -1.32 -0.02
C ALA A 32 -0.69 -0.16 -0.92
N VAL A 33 0.27 0.66 -0.48
CA VAL A 33 0.79 1.77 -1.27
C VAL A 33 1.66 1.23 -2.41
N LEU A 34 1.30 1.57 -3.64
CA LEU A 34 2.09 1.24 -4.82
C LEU A 34 3.44 1.94 -4.78
N SER A 35 4.49 1.26 -5.23
CA SER A 35 5.77 1.92 -5.48
C SER A 35 5.63 2.91 -6.65
N PRO A 36 6.51 3.92 -6.75
CA PRO A 36 6.49 4.88 -7.86
C PRO A 36 6.53 4.18 -9.23
N ARG A 37 7.31 3.10 -9.34
CA ARG A 37 7.47 2.37 -10.60
C ARG A 37 6.23 1.58 -11.00
N GLU A 38 5.57 0.98 -10.02
CA GLU A 38 4.29 0.30 -10.22
C GLU A 38 3.18 1.28 -10.63
N LEU A 39 3.18 2.49 -10.05
CA LEU A 39 2.26 3.56 -10.43
C LEU A 39 2.50 4.03 -11.87
N GLU A 40 3.77 4.18 -12.29
CA GLU A 40 4.13 4.48 -13.67
C GLU A 40 3.62 3.40 -14.63
N VAL A 41 3.89 2.12 -14.35
CA VAL A 41 3.42 1.00 -15.16
C VAL A 41 1.88 1.00 -15.27
N LEU A 42 1.18 1.22 -14.15
CA LEU A 42 -0.29 1.28 -14.12
C LEU A 42 -0.85 2.43 -14.97
N ARG A 43 -0.16 3.58 -15.02
CA ARG A 43 -0.56 4.72 -15.87
C ARG A 43 -0.49 4.39 -17.36
N PHE A 44 0.54 3.64 -17.78
CA PHE A 44 0.63 3.17 -19.16
C PHE A 44 -0.45 2.12 -19.49
N ASP A 45 -0.68 1.17 -18.58
CA ASP A 45 -1.69 0.13 -18.73
C ASP A 45 -3.12 0.70 -18.83
N ALA A 46 -3.44 1.71 -18.01
CA ALA A 46 -4.73 2.43 -18.08
C ALA A 46 -4.96 3.12 -19.44
N GLY A 47 -3.90 3.40 -20.19
CA GLY A 47 -3.95 3.91 -21.56
C GLY A 47 -4.03 2.83 -22.64
N GLY A 48 -4.09 1.55 -22.28
CA GLY A 48 -4.11 0.42 -23.21
C GLY A 48 -2.74 0.07 -23.84
N ALA A 49 -1.64 0.53 -23.25
CA ALA A 49 -0.30 0.24 -23.74
C ALA A 49 0.07 -1.23 -23.57
N THR A 50 0.77 -1.83 -24.55
CA THR A 50 1.29 -3.19 -24.38
C THR A 50 2.51 -3.20 -23.45
N ASN A 51 2.85 -4.36 -22.87
CA ASN A 51 4.09 -4.51 -22.08
C ASN A 51 5.35 -4.03 -22.82
N ARG A 52 5.36 -4.17 -24.15
CA ARG A 52 6.44 -3.71 -25.02
C ARG A 52 6.50 -2.19 -25.10
N ASP A 53 5.34 -1.53 -25.15
CA ASP A 53 5.25 -0.07 -25.17
C ASP A 53 5.66 0.53 -23.82
N VAL A 54 5.20 -0.08 -22.72
CA VAL A 54 5.62 0.29 -21.36
C VAL A 54 7.13 0.12 -21.20
N ALA A 55 7.67 -1.01 -21.65
CA ALA A 55 9.11 -1.30 -21.60
C ALA A 55 9.94 -0.23 -22.31
N LYS A 56 9.51 0.19 -23.51
CA LYS A 56 10.14 1.28 -24.26
C LYS A 56 10.01 2.62 -23.55
N GLY A 57 8.81 3.00 -23.12
CA GLY A 57 8.55 4.29 -22.48
C GLY A 57 9.27 4.45 -21.13
N LEU A 58 9.53 3.35 -20.45
CA LEU A 58 10.18 3.31 -19.15
C LEU A 58 11.65 2.86 -19.20
N PHE A 59 12.21 2.59 -20.39
CA PHE A 59 13.58 2.13 -20.61
C PHE A 59 13.97 0.89 -19.79
N ILE A 60 13.08 -0.11 -19.74
CA ILE A 60 13.30 -1.39 -19.05
C ILE A 60 12.91 -2.56 -19.96
N THR A 61 13.16 -3.79 -19.52
CA THR A 61 12.75 -4.98 -20.27
C THR A 61 11.27 -5.32 -20.02
N GLU A 62 10.64 -6.01 -20.97
CA GLU A 62 9.28 -6.55 -20.77
C GLU A 62 9.20 -7.51 -19.57
N ALA A 63 10.27 -8.25 -19.28
CA ALA A 63 10.34 -9.11 -18.10
C ALA A 63 10.27 -8.29 -16.81
N THR A 64 10.96 -7.14 -16.77
CA THR A 64 10.90 -6.19 -15.65
C THR A 64 9.50 -5.60 -15.50
N VAL A 65 8.82 -5.23 -16.60
CA VAL A 65 7.42 -4.77 -16.56
C VAL A 65 6.52 -5.83 -15.94
N LYS A 66 6.63 -7.09 -16.39
CA LYS A 66 5.84 -8.21 -15.84
C LYS A 66 6.11 -8.44 -14.34
N SER A 67 7.35 -8.25 -13.89
CA SER A 67 7.68 -8.31 -12.46
C SER A 67 6.99 -7.21 -11.66
N HIS A 68 6.97 -5.97 -12.16
CA HIS A 68 6.20 -4.88 -11.52
C HIS A 68 4.70 -5.15 -11.51
N LEU A 69 4.14 -5.65 -12.62
CA LEU A 69 2.72 -6.03 -12.68
C LEU A 69 2.36 -7.12 -11.67
N ARG A 70 3.22 -8.13 -11.47
CA ARG A 70 3.01 -9.13 -10.41
C ARG A 70 2.94 -8.48 -9.02
N GLY A 71 3.78 -7.48 -8.76
CA GLY A 71 3.77 -6.70 -7.52
C GLY A 71 2.48 -5.90 -7.31
N LEU A 72 1.78 -5.49 -8.38
CA LEU A 72 0.48 -4.81 -8.29
C LEU A 72 -0.64 -5.72 -7.80
N PHE A 73 -0.64 -6.99 -8.22
CA PHE A 73 -1.76 -7.89 -7.97
C PHE A 73 -1.57 -8.79 -6.74
N VAL A 74 -0.36 -8.87 -6.21
CA VAL A 74 -0.06 -9.66 -5.01
C VAL A 74 -0.17 -8.76 -3.77
N PRO A 75 -0.95 -9.16 -2.75
CA PRO A 75 -0.99 -8.44 -1.48
C PRO A 75 0.43 -8.30 -0.89
N ARG A 76 0.81 -7.08 -0.54
CA ARG A 76 2.09 -6.84 0.12
C ARG A 76 1.95 -7.15 1.61
N GLU A 77 2.46 -8.29 2.01
CA GLU A 77 2.70 -8.61 3.42
C GLU A 77 3.99 -7.91 3.83
N GLN A 78 3.93 -6.95 4.74
CA GLN A 78 5.11 -6.15 5.06
C GLN A 78 6.21 -7.03 5.65
N ARG A 79 7.37 -7.05 4.98
CA ARG A 79 8.64 -7.58 5.50
C ARG A 79 9.19 -6.60 6.54
N PHE A 80 8.52 -6.47 7.69
CA PHE A 80 9.11 -5.84 8.86
C PHE A 80 9.98 -6.89 9.55
N SER A 81 11.30 -6.73 9.41
CA SER A 81 12.24 -7.24 10.41
C SER A 81 12.28 -6.23 11.56
N PRO A 82 12.30 -6.66 12.83
CA PRO A 82 12.46 -5.76 13.97
C PRO A 82 13.79 -4.98 13.93
#